data_AF-A0AAX3NTB7-F1
#
_entry.id   AF-A0AAX3NTB7-F1
#
_cell.length_a   1.000
_cell.length_b   1.000
_cell.length_c   1.000
_cell.angle_alpha   90.00
_cell.angle_beta   90.00
_cell.angle_gamma   90.00
#
_symmetry.space_group_name_H-M   'P 1'
#
loop_
_entity.id
_entity.type
_entity.pdbx_description
1 polymer ?
#
loop_
_entity_poly.entity_id
_entity_poly.type
_entity_poly.pdbx_seq_one_letter_code
_entity_poly.pdbx_strand_id
1 'polypeptide(L)'
;MFLRSGFSLIELMVTIVLVSLLLTLGVPSFNALLRTISLNTQANNFVATINLARSEAIRRNTAVTLSASSDNLTQHHWEAGWQVWVDNNGNGILDDGELLRDFPDMETGTLSSNTSLLRFSSEGFLDGRTQLARVFSLRPDGCRDEAARDITVTAAGRPAITEARCP
;
A
#
# COMPACT_ATOMS: atom_id res chain seq x y z
N MET A 1 45.01 -38.18 -9.82
CA MET A 1 44.68 -38.78 -8.52
C MET A 1 43.92 -37.73 -7.72
N PHE A 2 42.59 -37.82 -7.70
CA PHE A 2 41.75 -36.83 -7.01
C PHE A 2 41.81 -37.10 -5.49
N LEU A 3 42.29 -36.13 -4.72
CA LEU A 3 42.29 -36.15 -3.26
C LEU A 3 40.84 -36.24 -2.76
N ARG A 4 40.43 -37.39 -2.23
CA ARG A 4 39.21 -37.51 -1.42
C ARG A 4 39.55 -37.14 0.01
N SER A 5 39.50 -35.84 0.31
CA SER A 5 39.50 -35.33 1.68
C SER A 5 38.03 -35.25 2.13
N GLY A 6 37.60 -36.16 3.02
CA GLY A 6 36.29 -36.08 3.64
C GLY A 6 36.30 -35.09 4.80
N PHE A 7 35.21 -34.34 4.98
CA PHE A 7 35.01 -33.49 6.16
C PHE A 7 34.99 -34.34 7.43
N SER A 8 35.63 -33.88 8.50
CA SER A 8 35.56 -34.57 9.80
C SER A 8 34.22 -34.32 10.49
N LEU A 9 33.78 -35.27 11.35
CA LEU A 9 32.56 -35.08 12.15
C LEU A 9 32.62 -33.80 12.99
N ILE A 10 33.79 -33.51 13.58
CA ILE A 10 33.97 -32.30 14.38
C ILE A 10 33.88 -31.03 13.54
N GLU A 11 34.39 -31.05 12.31
CA GLU A 11 34.31 -29.91 11.38
C GLU A 11 32.86 -29.61 10.99
N LEU A 12 32.06 -30.65 10.71
CA LEU A 12 30.63 -30.48 10.43
C LEU A 12 29.85 -29.98 11.66
N MET A 13 30.22 -30.39 12.88
CA MET A 13 29.62 -29.84 14.08
C MET A 13 29.96 -28.35 14.28
N VAL A 14 31.23 -27.97 14.06
CA VAL A 14 31.66 -26.58 14.17
C VAL A 14 30.99 -25.72 13.10
N THR A 15 30.87 -26.19 11.85
CA THR A 15 30.21 -25.42 10.79
C THR A 15 28.73 -25.19 11.08
N ILE A 16 28.01 -26.20 11.59
CA ILE A 16 26.60 -26.05 11.98
C ILE A 16 26.46 -25.03 13.13
N VAL A 17 27.35 -25.05 14.11
CA VAL A 17 27.35 -24.08 15.22
C VAL A 17 27.61 -22.65 14.71
N LEU A 18 28.54 -22.46 13.77
CA LEU A 18 28.78 -21.15 13.19
C LEU A 18 27.60 -20.68 12.34
N VAL A 19 27.01 -21.55 11.54
CA VAL A 19 25.83 -21.24 10.73
C VAL A 19 24.64 -20.88 11.62
N SER A 20 24.39 -21.60 12.71
CA SER A 20 23.29 -21.29 13.62
C SER A 20 23.47 -19.93 14.29
N LEU A 21 24.70 -19.61 14.73
CA LEU A 21 25.02 -18.30 15.29
C LEU A 21 24.75 -17.17 14.29
N LEU A 22 25.17 -17.33 13.03
CA LEU A 22 24.93 -16.35 11.98
C LEU A 22 23.44 -16.20 11.65
N LEU A 23 22.69 -17.31 11.60
CA LEU A 23 21.25 -17.27 11.33
C LEU A 23 20.49 -16.55 12.44
N THR A 24 20.83 -16.77 13.71
CA THR A 24 20.19 -16.08 14.83
C THR A 24 20.34 -14.55 14.74
N LEU A 25 21.48 -14.07 14.26
CA LEU A 25 21.72 -12.64 14.08
C LEU A 25 21.15 -12.11 12.75
N GLY A 26 21.20 -12.91 11.68
CA GLY A 26 20.80 -12.50 10.33
C GLY A 26 19.30 -12.49 10.09
N VAL A 27 18.57 -13.51 10.55
CA VAL A 27 17.12 -13.65 10.34
C VAL A 27 16.30 -12.42 10.76
N PRO A 28 16.49 -11.81 11.95
CA PRO A 28 15.71 -10.63 12.33
C PRO A 28 15.94 -9.44 11.38
N SER A 29 17.18 -9.20 10.93
CA SER A 29 17.49 -8.13 9.97
C SER A 29 16.84 -8.36 8.61
N PHE A 30 16.79 -9.61 8.15
CA PHE A 30 16.12 -9.97 6.90
C PHE A 30 14.61 -9.76 6.97
N ASN A 31 13.98 -10.13 8.08
CA ASN A 31 12.55 -9.88 8.29
C ASN A 31 12.22 -8.38 8.30
N ALA A 32 13.06 -7.55 8.92
CA ALA A 32 12.88 -6.09 8.90
C ALA A 32 12.99 -5.50 7.49
N LEU A 33 13.91 -6.02 6.67
CA LEU A 33 14.04 -5.64 5.26
C LEU A 33 12.79 -6.02 4.47
N LEU A 34 12.30 -7.26 4.60
CA LEU A 34 11.09 -7.71 3.90
C LEU A 34 9.86 -6.87 4.26
N ARG A 35 9.69 -6.53 5.54
CA ARG A 35 8.62 -5.60 5.99
C ARG A 35 8.72 -4.24 5.32
N THR A 36 9.93 -3.69 5.23
CA THR A 36 10.17 -2.38 4.58
C THR A 36 9.87 -2.43 3.08
N ILE A 37 10.25 -3.52 2.40
CA ILE A 37 9.95 -3.74 0.99
C ILE A 37 8.43 -3.84 0.77
N SER A 38 7.74 -4.63 1.59
CA SER A 38 6.27 -4.77 1.53
C SER A 38 5.59 -3.41 1.73
N LEU A 39 5.96 -2.68 2.78
CA LEU A 39 5.43 -1.35 3.10
C LEU A 39 5.60 -0.35 1.95
N ASN A 40 6.80 -0.27 1.35
CA ASN A 40 7.05 0.61 0.22
C ASN A 40 6.27 0.19 -1.03
N THR A 41 6.14 -1.13 -1.26
CA THR A 41 5.39 -1.67 -2.40
C THR A 41 3.91 -1.32 -2.30
N GLN A 42 3.31 -1.51 -1.13
CA GLN A 42 1.92 -1.15 -0.86
C GLN A 42 1.68 0.35 -1.03
N ALA A 43 2.57 1.20 -0.48
CA ALA A 43 2.47 2.66 -0.66
C ALA A 43 2.55 3.06 -2.14
N ASN A 44 3.49 2.50 -2.89
CA ASN A 44 3.66 2.79 -4.32
C ASN A 44 2.46 2.30 -5.15
N ASN A 45 1.91 1.12 -4.82
CA ASN A 45 0.71 0.59 -5.48
C ASN A 45 -0.48 1.55 -5.28
N PHE A 46 -0.71 2.01 -4.05
CA PHE A 46 -1.79 2.95 -3.76
C PHE A 46 -1.60 4.30 -4.47
N VAL A 47 -0.37 4.83 -4.48
CA VAL A 47 -0.03 6.04 -5.25
C VAL A 47 -0.25 5.85 -6.75
N ALA A 48 0.09 4.68 -7.30
CA ALA A 48 -0.18 4.35 -8.69
C ALA A 48 -1.68 4.32 -9.00
N THR A 49 -2.51 3.77 -8.09
CA THR A 49 -3.97 3.83 -8.20
C THR A 49 -4.51 5.26 -8.18
N ILE A 50 -4.01 6.12 -7.28
CA ILE A 50 -4.40 7.53 -7.23
C ILE A 50 -4.09 8.23 -8.56
N ASN A 51 -2.88 8.02 -9.09
CA ASN A 51 -2.49 8.58 -10.38
C ASN A 51 -3.32 8.03 -11.53
N LEU A 52 -3.68 6.73 -11.50
CA LEU A 52 -4.58 6.11 -12.46
C LEU A 52 -5.94 6.81 -12.42
N ALA A 53 -6.60 6.89 -11.27
CA ALA A 53 -7.91 7.54 -11.12
C ALA A 53 -7.90 8.98 -11.62
N ARG A 54 -6.88 9.76 -11.24
CA ARG A 54 -6.68 11.14 -11.72
C ARG A 54 -6.53 11.19 -13.26
N SER A 55 -5.70 10.33 -13.82
CA SER A 55 -5.45 10.30 -15.27
C SER A 55 -6.69 9.89 -16.05
N GLU A 56 -7.51 8.99 -15.50
CA GLU A 56 -8.78 8.57 -16.09
C GLU A 56 -9.80 9.72 -16.08
N ALA A 57 -9.86 10.51 -15.00
CA ALA A 57 -10.72 11.70 -14.93
C ALA A 57 -10.39 12.71 -16.03
N ILE A 58 -9.11 13.01 -16.18
CA ILE A 58 -8.61 13.95 -17.21
C ILE A 58 -8.85 13.38 -18.61
N ARG A 59 -8.49 12.12 -18.84
CA ARG A 59 -8.59 11.48 -20.17
C ARG A 59 -10.03 11.39 -20.66
N ARG A 60 -10.97 11.10 -19.75
CA ARG A 60 -12.39 10.92 -20.07
C ARG A 60 -13.18 12.23 -19.98
N ASN A 61 -12.56 13.31 -19.52
CA ASN A 61 -13.20 14.60 -19.26
C ASN A 61 -14.47 14.46 -18.39
N THR A 62 -14.41 13.59 -17.39
CA THR A 62 -15.51 13.30 -16.46
C THR A 62 -14.96 12.98 -15.07
N ALA A 63 -15.81 12.99 -14.06
CA ALA A 63 -15.39 12.67 -12.70
C ALA A 63 -15.08 11.18 -12.55
N VAL A 64 -13.97 10.88 -11.89
CA VAL A 64 -13.58 9.50 -11.52
C VAL A 64 -13.38 9.44 -10.03
N THR A 65 -13.96 8.41 -9.42
CA THR A 65 -13.89 8.21 -7.98
C THR A 65 -13.04 6.97 -7.69
N LEU A 66 -12.16 7.13 -6.70
CA LEU A 66 -11.46 6.06 -6.03
C LEU A 66 -12.13 5.87 -4.67
N SER A 67 -12.68 4.69 -4.40
CA SER A 67 -13.35 4.38 -3.11
C SER A 67 -12.78 3.12 -2.48
N ALA A 68 -12.84 3.03 -1.15
CA ALA A 68 -12.67 1.76 -0.46
C ALA A 68 -13.75 0.77 -0.92
N SER A 69 -13.43 -0.53 -0.96
CA SER A 69 -14.36 -1.56 -1.40
C SER A 69 -15.65 -1.58 -0.56
N SER A 70 -16.77 -1.92 -1.20
CA SER A 70 -18.14 -1.82 -0.65
C SER A 70 -18.34 -2.55 0.68
N ASP A 71 -17.56 -3.61 0.94
CA ASP A 71 -17.65 -4.42 2.14
C ASP A 71 -17.17 -3.69 3.41
N ASN A 72 -16.54 -2.51 3.28
CA ASN A 72 -15.92 -1.80 4.42
C ASN A 72 -16.11 -0.26 4.45
N LEU A 73 -17.13 0.27 3.77
CA LEU A 73 -17.40 1.72 3.72
C LEU A 73 -17.62 2.38 5.09
N THR A 74 -18.03 1.62 6.11
CA THR A 74 -18.34 2.14 7.46
C THR A 74 -17.12 2.30 8.35
N GLN A 75 -16.01 1.64 8.04
CA GLN A 75 -14.82 1.62 8.90
C GLN A 75 -13.62 2.38 8.31
N HIS A 76 -13.73 2.90 7.08
CA HIS A 76 -12.66 3.63 6.38
C HIS A 76 -11.36 2.83 6.24
N HIS A 77 -11.49 1.51 6.18
CA HIS A 77 -10.40 0.56 6.00
C HIS A 77 -10.18 0.31 4.51
N TRP A 78 -9.11 0.90 3.99
CA TRP A 78 -8.68 0.72 2.60
C TRP A 78 -7.85 -0.55 2.43
N GLU A 79 -7.43 -1.19 3.52
CA GLU A 79 -6.74 -2.49 3.47
C GLU A 79 -7.63 -3.62 2.94
N ALA A 80 -8.96 -3.48 2.97
CA ALA A 80 -9.89 -4.46 2.41
C ALA A 80 -10.03 -4.37 0.88
N GLY A 81 -9.22 -3.53 0.23
CA GLY A 81 -9.26 -3.28 -1.20
C GLY A 81 -9.97 -1.99 -1.56
N TRP A 82 -9.84 -1.60 -2.82
CA TRP A 82 -10.36 -0.34 -3.34
C TRP A 82 -10.70 -0.43 -4.82
N GLN A 83 -11.57 0.47 -5.25
CA GLN A 83 -12.15 0.47 -6.58
C GLN A 83 -11.99 1.84 -7.24
N VAL A 84 -11.72 1.83 -8.54
CA VAL A 84 -11.70 3.01 -9.40
C VAL A 84 -12.86 2.90 -10.37
N TRP A 85 -13.70 3.93 -10.42
CA TRP A 85 -14.91 3.95 -11.24
C TRP A 85 -15.22 5.35 -11.76
N VAL A 86 -15.95 5.41 -12.87
CA VAL A 86 -16.34 6.65 -13.55
C VAL A 86 -17.78 6.97 -13.18
N ASP A 87 -18.03 8.16 -12.64
CA ASP A 87 -19.38 8.63 -12.36
C ASP A 87 -19.99 9.26 -13.62
N ASN A 88 -20.58 8.43 -14.50
CA ASN A 88 -21.08 8.89 -15.79
C ASN A 88 -22.40 9.67 -15.66
N ASN A 89 -23.19 9.38 -14.63
CA ASN A 89 -24.50 9.98 -14.42
C ASN A 89 -24.50 11.10 -13.35
N GLY A 90 -23.37 11.31 -12.66
CA GLY A 90 -23.19 12.37 -11.67
C GLY A 90 -23.87 12.10 -10.32
N ASN A 91 -24.27 10.86 -10.03
CA ASN A 91 -24.99 10.52 -8.80
C ASN A 91 -24.05 10.25 -7.62
N GLY A 92 -22.75 10.11 -7.85
CA GLY A 92 -21.74 9.82 -6.83
C GLY A 92 -21.85 8.42 -6.21
N ILE A 93 -22.46 7.47 -6.92
CA ILE A 93 -22.65 6.07 -6.53
C ILE A 93 -22.03 5.21 -7.63
N LEU A 94 -21.47 4.05 -7.27
CA LEU A 94 -20.99 3.08 -8.23
C LEU A 94 -22.18 2.31 -8.83
N ASP A 95 -22.44 2.53 -10.13
CA ASP A 95 -23.46 1.78 -10.88
C ASP A 95 -22.86 0.67 -11.77
N ASP A 96 -23.73 -0.22 -12.26
CA ASP A 96 -23.34 -1.27 -13.22
C ASP A 96 -22.72 -0.67 -14.49
N GLY A 97 -21.50 -1.09 -14.82
CA GLY A 97 -20.75 -0.61 -15.98
C GLY A 97 -19.88 0.62 -15.73
N GLU A 98 -19.87 1.18 -14.51
CA GLU A 98 -19.02 2.32 -14.14
C GLU A 98 -17.67 1.91 -13.57
N LEU A 99 -17.54 0.67 -13.10
CA LEU A 99 -16.30 0.11 -12.57
C LEU A 99 -15.21 0.06 -13.66
N LEU A 100 -14.11 0.77 -13.43
CA LEU A 100 -12.92 0.70 -14.30
C LEU A 100 -11.96 -0.37 -13.83
N ARG A 101 -11.73 -0.45 -12.52
CA ARG A 101 -10.76 -1.36 -11.95
C ARG A 101 -11.05 -1.63 -10.48
N ASP A 102 -10.98 -2.90 -10.13
CA ASP A 102 -11.03 -3.40 -8.76
C ASP A 102 -9.61 -3.80 -8.33
N PHE A 103 -9.28 -3.52 -7.07
CA PHE A 103 -8.02 -3.90 -6.45
C PHE A 103 -8.31 -4.75 -5.21
N PRO A 104 -7.63 -5.90 -5.07
CA PRO A 104 -7.86 -6.80 -3.94
C PRO A 104 -7.42 -6.18 -2.62
N ASP A 105 -7.76 -6.88 -1.54
CA ASP A 105 -7.28 -6.60 -0.21
C ASP A 105 -5.75 -6.66 -0.10
N MET A 106 -5.23 -5.96 0.91
CA MET A 106 -3.82 -5.95 1.24
C MET A 106 -3.49 -7.21 2.05
N GLU A 107 -2.47 -7.95 1.63
CA GLU A 107 -2.06 -9.18 2.35
C GLU A 107 -1.56 -8.91 3.78
N THR A 108 -0.99 -7.71 4.03
CA THR A 108 -0.43 -7.32 5.33
C THR A 108 -0.58 -5.81 5.55
N GLY A 109 -0.70 -5.41 6.81
CA GLY A 109 -0.79 -4.01 7.22
C GLY A 109 -2.20 -3.43 7.12
N THR A 110 -2.32 -2.19 7.59
CA THR A 110 -3.57 -1.42 7.64
C THR A 110 -3.40 -0.12 6.87
N LEU A 111 -4.40 0.26 6.08
CA LEU A 111 -4.43 1.50 5.33
C LEU A 111 -5.69 2.28 5.72
N SER A 112 -5.53 3.24 6.61
CA SER A 112 -6.65 3.99 7.19
C SER A 112 -6.68 5.44 6.73
N SER A 113 -7.88 6.00 6.61
CA SER A 113 -8.09 7.43 6.35
C SER A 113 -9.38 7.90 7.02
N ASN A 114 -9.62 9.21 7.01
CA ASN A 114 -10.88 9.81 7.46
C ASN A 114 -11.92 9.94 6.32
N THR A 115 -11.63 9.35 5.15
CA THR A 115 -12.50 9.34 3.99
C THR A 115 -12.54 7.95 3.39
N SER A 116 -13.70 7.55 2.88
CA SER A 116 -13.91 6.28 2.15
C SER A 116 -13.87 6.48 0.64
N LEU A 117 -13.77 7.73 0.17
CA LEU A 117 -13.68 8.07 -1.24
C LEU A 117 -12.75 9.26 -1.52
N LEU A 118 -12.23 9.29 -2.73
CA LEU A 118 -11.50 10.37 -3.37
C LEU A 118 -12.10 10.56 -4.76
N ARG A 119 -12.75 11.70 -5.00
CA ARG A 119 -13.27 12.04 -6.32
C ARG A 119 -12.30 12.98 -7.01
N PHE A 120 -11.99 12.72 -8.27
CA PHE A 120 -11.19 13.58 -9.13
C PHE A 120 -12.09 14.23 -10.18
N SER A 121 -11.98 15.55 -10.34
CA SER A 121 -12.63 16.27 -11.43
C SER A 121 -11.91 16.03 -12.76
N SER A 122 -12.53 16.43 -13.88
CA SER A 122 -11.93 16.39 -15.22
C SER A 122 -10.62 17.19 -15.35
N GLU A 123 -10.38 18.12 -14.44
CA GLU A 123 -9.14 18.92 -14.37
C GLU A 123 -8.06 18.24 -13.51
N GLY A 124 -8.39 17.12 -12.84
CA GLY A 124 -7.49 16.36 -11.98
C GLY A 124 -7.31 16.94 -10.57
N PHE A 125 -8.17 17.88 -10.16
CA PHE A 125 -8.29 18.31 -8.78
C PHE A 125 -9.09 17.31 -7.97
N LEU A 126 -8.91 17.28 -6.65
CA LEU A 126 -9.83 16.58 -5.77
C LEU A 126 -11.15 17.35 -5.72
N ASP A 127 -12.21 16.70 -6.16
CA ASP A 127 -13.59 17.18 -6.07
C ASP A 127 -14.22 16.68 -4.76
N GLY A 128 -14.96 17.55 -4.08
CA GLY A 128 -15.49 17.30 -2.74
C GLY A 128 -15.73 18.59 -1.97
N ARG A 129 -16.64 18.55 -0.97
CA ARG A 129 -17.12 19.71 -0.20
C ARG A 129 -16.03 20.46 0.58
N THR A 130 -14.82 19.91 0.66
CA THR A 130 -13.62 20.54 1.22
C THR A 130 -12.41 20.17 0.36
N GLN A 131 -11.91 21.14 -0.43
CA GLN A 131 -10.66 21.08 -1.20
C GLN A 131 -9.41 21.04 -0.28
N LEU A 132 -9.40 20.11 0.67
CA LEU A 132 -8.32 19.91 1.62
C LEU A 132 -7.51 18.68 1.22
N ALA A 133 -6.23 18.68 1.59
CA ALA A 133 -5.43 17.47 1.44
C ALA A 133 -6.07 16.31 2.24
N ARG A 134 -5.92 15.10 1.71
CA ARG A 134 -6.33 13.85 2.38
C ARG A 134 -5.10 13.05 2.73
N VAL A 135 -5.11 12.42 3.89
CA VAL A 135 -3.98 11.62 4.38
C VAL A 135 -4.45 10.18 4.57
N PHE A 136 -3.64 9.24 4.08
CA PHE A 136 -3.82 7.82 4.23
C PHE A 136 -2.64 7.29 5.04
N SER A 137 -2.93 6.74 6.20
CA SER A 137 -1.93 6.20 7.12
C SER A 137 -1.75 4.72 6.85
N LEU A 138 -0.60 4.35 6.30
CA LEU A 138 -0.20 2.97 6.06
C LEU A 138 0.68 2.49 7.21
N ARG A 139 0.23 1.43 7.89
CA ARG A 139 0.91 0.88 9.08
C ARG A 139 1.10 -0.63 8.90
N PRO A 140 2.30 -1.19 9.11
CA PRO A 140 2.53 -2.63 9.18
C PRO A 140 1.69 -3.33 10.27
N ASP A 141 1.57 -4.65 10.20
CA ASP A 141 0.90 -5.43 11.24
C ASP A 141 1.69 -5.45 12.55
N GLY A 142 0.99 -5.24 13.67
CA GLY A 142 1.61 -5.23 15.01
C GLY A 142 2.59 -4.07 15.21
N CYS A 143 2.46 -3.00 14.44
CA CYS A 143 3.43 -1.91 14.41
C CYS A 143 3.63 -1.22 15.76
N ARG A 144 4.90 -1.11 16.20
CA ARG A 144 5.35 -0.41 17.41
C ARG A 144 6.74 0.16 17.20
N ASP A 145 6.89 1.49 17.23
CA ASP A 145 8.16 2.19 16.95
C ASP A 145 8.85 1.84 15.60
N GLU A 146 8.15 1.14 14.70
CA GLU A 146 8.63 0.74 13.39
C GLU A 146 8.37 1.82 12.33
N ALA A 147 9.03 1.69 11.17
CA ALA A 147 8.82 2.59 10.04
C ALA A 147 7.41 2.42 9.46
N ALA A 148 6.78 3.55 9.15
CA ALA A 148 5.45 3.63 8.55
C ALA A 148 5.45 4.62 7.38
N ARG A 149 4.33 4.70 6.66
CA ARG A 149 4.16 5.64 5.53
C ARG A 149 2.86 6.39 5.66
N ASP A 150 2.89 7.69 5.39
CA ASP A 150 1.69 8.49 5.19
C ASP A 150 1.64 8.94 3.75
N ILE A 151 0.54 8.66 3.06
CA ILE A 151 0.29 9.10 1.69
C ILE A 151 -0.64 10.31 1.75
N THR A 152 -0.11 11.47 1.38
CA THR A 152 -0.88 12.72 1.33
C THR A 152 -1.29 13.00 -0.11
N VAL A 153 -2.58 13.18 -0.34
CA VAL A 153 -3.14 13.65 -1.62
C VAL A 153 -3.55 15.10 -1.47
N THR A 154 -2.86 16.00 -2.16
CA THR A 154 -3.17 17.43 -2.14
C THR A 154 -4.51 17.74 -2.80
N ALA A 155 -5.08 18.93 -2.55
CA ALA A 155 -6.27 19.41 -3.27
C ALA A 155 -6.06 19.45 -4.81
N ALA A 156 -4.82 19.63 -5.25
CA ALA A 156 -4.40 19.52 -6.65
C ALA A 156 -4.35 18.08 -7.19
N GLY A 157 -4.84 17.10 -6.43
CA GLY A 157 -4.88 15.68 -6.78
C GLY A 157 -3.50 15.01 -6.85
N ARG A 158 -2.44 15.63 -6.32
CA ARG A 158 -1.08 15.06 -6.36
C ARG A 158 -0.84 14.21 -5.11
N PRO A 159 -0.54 12.90 -5.25
CA PRO A 159 -0.11 12.07 -4.14
C PRO A 159 1.38 12.29 -3.82
N ALA A 160 1.73 12.23 -2.54
CA ALA A 160 3.10 12.23 -2.04
C ALA A 160 3.22 11.25 -0.87
N ILE A 161 4.30 10.47 -0.86
CA ILE A 161 4.63 9.58 0.25
C ILE A 161 5.53 10.33 1.22
N THR A 162 5.20 10.25 2.51
CA THR A 162 6.00 10.79 3.61
C THR A 162 6.35 9.67 4.58
N GLU A 163 7.55 9.75 5.15
CA GLU A 163 7.95 8.81 6.20
C GLU A 163 7.19 9.13 7.49
N ALA A 164 6.66 8.09 8.11
CA ALA A 164 6.00 8.15 9.40
C ALA A 164 6.62 7.10 10.34
N ARG A 165 6.27 7.19 11.62
CA ARG A 165 6.58 6.16 12.62
C ARG A 165 5.30 5.68 13.26
N CYS A 166 5.30 4.42 13.64
CA CYS A 166 4.23 3.90 14.47
C CYS A 166 4.31 4.50 15.88
N PRO A 167 3.14 4.70 16.52
CA PRO A 167 3.07 5.14 17.90
C PRO A 167 3.62 4.10 18.88
#